data_AF-A0A956JCL3-F1
#
_entry.id   AF-A0A956JCL3-F1
#
_cell.length_a   1.000
_cell.length_b   1.000
_cell.length_c   1.000
_cell.angle_alpha   90.00
_cell.angle_beta   90.00
_cell.angle_gamma   90.00
#
_symmetry.space_group_name_H-M   'P 1'
#
loop_
_entity.id
_entity.type
_entity.pdbx_description
1 polymer ?
#
loop_
_entity_poly.entity_id
_entity_poly.type
_entity_poly.pdbx_seq_one_letter_code
_entity_poly.pdbx_strand_id
1 'polypeptide(L)'
;MSAPTYLSDDLSSNRFSRLPANRLQLVLFYDGRGEATFGFEYKDPSGTVGWINVPGVPPFDRIMTKEYDLRGCTLTGNFVVEGVVPNGVVDGLAFGLMWRDGDQHYHILRSNAPQPIKTASFVGAWPLGMNHSTFASRAPQLTDWCARETAFAVICGAKLLLDGKYRIDVL
;
A
#
# COMPACT_ATOMS: atom_id res chain seq x y z
N MET A 1 -1.89 -24.43 -2.70
CA MET A 1 -1.47 -23.04 -2.98
C MET A 1 -2.37 -22.10 -2.20
N SER A 2 -1.87 -21.44 -1.17
CA SER A 2 -2.63 -20.48 -0.36
C SER A 2 -2.17 -19.07 -0.71
N ALA A 3 -2.80 -18.46 -1.72
CA ALA A 3 -2.58 -17.06 -2.03
C ALA A 3 -3.03 -16.17 -0.85
N PRO A 4 -2.45 -14.97 -0.69
CA PRO A 4 -2.97 -13.99 0.26
C PRO A 4 -4.46 -13.78 0.06
N THR A 5 -5.22 -13.71 1.14
CA THR A 5 -6.70 -13.63 1.10
C THR A 5 -7.15 -12.30 1.67
N TYR A 6 -7.98 -11.56 0.93
CA TYR A 6 -8.57 -10.31 1.39
C TYR A 6 -9.44 -10.51 2.64
N LEU A 7 -9.42 -9.55 3.55
CA LEU A 7 -10.16 -9.59 4.80
C LEU A 7 -11.10 -8.41 4.97
N SER A 8 -10.58 -7.19 4.88
CA SER A 8 -11.32 -5.98 5.27
C SER A 8 -10.71 -4.73 4.63
N ASP A 9 -11.52 -3.69 4.52
CA ASP A 9 -11.08 -2.32 4.23
C ASP A 9 -10.76 -1.56 5.52
N ASP A 10 -11.39 -1.92 6.64
CA ASP A 10 -11.05 -1.39 7.98
C ASP A 10 -9.88 -2.19 8.56
N LEU A 11 -8.78 -1.50 8.86
CA LEU A 11 -7.52 -2.11 9.23
C LEU A 11 -7.53 -2.54 10.70
N SER A 12 -7.01 -3.72 10.97
CA SER A 12 -6.79 -4.20 12.33
C SER A 12 -5.86 -3.26 13.11
N SER A 13 -6.25 -2.89 14.33
CA SER A 13 -5.42 -2.04 15.19
C SER A 13 -4.12 -2.74 15.59
N ASN A 14 -2.96 -2.09 15.38
CA ASN A 14 -1.68 -2.57 15.92
C ASN A 14 -1.37 -2.03 17.33
N ARG A 15 -2.35 -1.47 18.05
CA ARG A 15 -2.14 -0.99 19.42
C ARG A 15 -1.63 -2.13 20.30
N PHE A 16 -0.51 -1.92 20.99
CA PHE A 16 0.10 -2.91 21.88
C PHE A 16 0.48 -4.24 21.18
N SER A 17 1.02 -4.20 19.96
CA SER A 17 1.50 -5.39 19.23
C SER A 17 0.39 -6.38 18.86
N ARG A 18 -0.82 -5.85 18.61
CA ARG A 18 -2.04 -6.63 18.36
C ARG A 18 -2.29 -6.97 16.90
N LEU A 19 -1.47 -6.48 15.96
CA LEU A 19 -1.57 -6.94 14.58
C LEU A 19 -1.33 -8.47 14.56
N PRO A 20 -2.27 -9.29 14.05
CA PRO A 20 -2.07 -10.73 13.95
C PRO A 20 -0.84 -11.07 13.09
N ALA A 21 -0.16 -12.18 13.39
CA ALA A 21 0.88 -12.71 12.51
C ALA A 21 0.29 -13.06 11.14
N ASN A 22 1.12 -13.02 10.10
CA ASN A 22 0.71 -13.19 8.70
C ASN A 22 -0.38 -12.19 8.27
N ARG A 23 -0.27 -10.93 8.70
CA ARG A 23 -1.23 -9.88 8.34
C ARG A 23 -0.55 -8.76 7.59
N LEU A 24 -1.06 -8.43 6.41
CA LEU A 24 -0.62 -7.32 5.57
C LEU A 24 -1.71 -6.25 5.52
N GLN A 25 -1.31 -5.01 5.74
CA GLN A 25 -2.14 -3.81 5.65
C GLN A 25 -1.59 -2.91 4.54
N LEU A 26 -2.45 -2.53 3.61
CA LEU A 26 -2.13 -1.64 2.51
C LEU A 26 -2.85 -0.32 2.70
N VAL A 27 -2.15 0.77 2.40
CA VAL A 27 -2.68 2.12 2.30
C VAL A 27 -2.30 2.65 0.94
N LEU A 28 -3.29 3.03 0.14
CA LEU A 28 -3.13 3.46 -1.25
C LEU A 28 -3.75 4.84 -1.41
N PHE A 29 -3.01 5.72 -2.06
CA PHE A 29 -3.48 7.03 -2.45
C PHE A 29 -3.16 7.27 -3.91
N TYR A 30 -4.14 7.72 -4.68
CA TYR A 30 -3.97 7.98 -6.09
C TYR A 30 -4.24 9.46 -6.38
N ASP A 31 -3.21 10.17 -6.86
CA ASP A 31 -3.34 11.54 -7.38
C ASP A 31 -3.48 11.43 -8.90
N GLY A 32 -4.68 11.54 -9.43
CA GLY A 32 -4.92 11.38 -10.86
C GLY A 32 -6.40 11.48 -11.19
N ARG A 33 -6.81 10.98 -12.35
CA ARG A 33 -8.21 10.92 -12.80
C ARG A 33 -8.63 9.46 -13.01
N GLY A 34 -9.94 9.19 -12.95
CA GLY A 34 -10.42 7.81 -13.10
C GLY A 34 -9.91 6.89 -11.98
N GLU A 35 -9.79 5.60 -12.25
CA GLU A 35 -9.33 4.61 -11.29
C GLU A 35 -8.00 4.00 -11.72
N ALA A 36 -7.14 3.73 -10.74
CA ALA A 36 -5.90 2.99 -10.93
C ALA A 36 -5.99 1.57 -10.33
N THR A 37 -5.02 0.72 -10.69
CA THR A 37 -4.81 -0.61 -10.12
C THR A 37 -3.44 -0.68 -9.48
N PHE A 38 -3.38 -1.20 -8.25
CA PHE A 38 -2.12 -1.53 -7.58
C PHE A 38 -1.95 -3.05 -7.51
N GLY A 39 -0.81 -3.56 -7.94
CA GLY A 39 -0.44 -4.96 -7.87
C GLY A 39 0.75 -5.20 -6.96
N PHE A 40 0.71 -6.24 -6.14
CA PHE A 40 1.87 -6.72 -5.39
C PHE A 40 2.13 -8.20 -5.65
N GLU A 41 3.40 -8.55 -5.78
CA GLU A 41 3.84 -9.92 -5.98
C GLU A 41 4.17 -10.59 -4.65
N TYR A 42 3.75 -11.85 -4.53
CA TYR A 42 4.02 -12.69 -3.38
C TYR A 42 4.68 -13.99 -3.81
N LYS A 43 5.39 -14.62 -2.88
CA LYS A 43 5.91 -15.98 -2.98
C LYS A 43 5.22 -16.84 -1.93
N ASP A 44 4.60 -17.93 -2.35
CA ASP A 44 3.93 -18.86 -1.44
C ASP A 44 4.94 -19.77 -0.70
N PRO A 45 4.51 -20.51 0.33
CA PRO A 45 5.40 -21.40 1.09
C PRO A 45 6.08 -22.50 0.25
N SER A 46 5.54 -22.83 -0.93
CA SER A 46 6.15 -23.79 -1.87
C SER A 46 7.20 -23.14 -2.77
N GLY A 47 7.32 -21.82 -2.71
CA GLY A 47 8.21 -21.01 -3.53
C GLY A 47 7.61 -20.55 -4.85
N THR A 48 6.32 -20.79 -5.07
CA THR A 48 5.59 -20.35 -6.27
C THR A 48 5.27 -18.86 -6.18
N VAL A 49 5.51 -18.13 -7.26
CA VAL A 49 5.24 -16.69 -7.34
C VAL A 49 3.82 -16.43 -7.86
N GLY A 50 3.13 -15.46 -7.28
CA GLY A 50 1.81 -15.00 -7.71
C GLY A 50 1.61 -13.50 -7.50
N TRP A 51 0.52 -12.97 -8.05
CA TRP A 51 0.18 -11.54 -7.98
C TRP A 51 -1.20 -11.34 -7.36
N ILE A 52 -1.33 -10.32 -6.51
CA ILE A 52 -2.61 -9.80 -6.07
C ILE A 52 -2.77 -8.40 -6.66
N ASN A 53 -3.85 -8.22 -7.42
CA ASN A 53 -4.24 -6.93 -7.96
C ASN A 53 -5.36 -6.33 -7.12
N VAL A 54 -5.22 -5.05 -6.82
CA VAL A 54 -6.16 -4.20 -6.10
C VAL A 54 -6.71 -3.18 -7.11
N PRO A 55 -7.79 -3.52 -7.84
CA PRO A 55 -8.39 -2.61 -8.81
C PRO A 55 -9.23 -1.54 -8.13
N GLY A 56 -9.57 -0.49 -8.88
CA GLY A 56 -10.53 0.52 -8.45
C GLY A 56 -9.99 1.50 -7.40
N VAL A 57 -8.69 1.77 -7.40
CA VAL A 57 -8.09 2.78 -6.50
C VAL A 57 -8.61 4.16 -6.91
N PRO A 58 -9.43 4.83 -6.06
CA PRO A 58 -10.14 6.05 -6.44
C PRO A 58 -9.19 7.26 -6.45
N PRO A 59 -9.50 8.29 -7.25
CA PRO A 59 -8.67 9.47 -7.39
C PRO A 59 -8.90 10.48 -6.24
N PHE A 60 -7.83 11.11 -5.78
CA PHE A 60 -7.69 12.35 -5.00
C PHE A 60 -8.45 12.50 -3.66
N ASP A 61 -9.74 12.18 -3.59
CA ASP A 61 -10.61 12.42 -2.44
C ASP A 61 -10.67 11.25 -1.46
N ARG A 62 -10.12 10.09 -1.85
CA ARG A 62 -10.18 8.86 -1.06
C ARG A 62 -8.82 8.20 -0.94
N ILE A 63 -8.60 7.64 0.23
CA ILE A 63 -7.49 6.74 0.53
C ILE A 63 -8.11 5.35 0.61
N MET A 64 -7.63 4.46 -0.24
CA MET A 64 -8.04 3.06 -0.19
C MET A 64 -7.16 2.32 0.81
N THR A 65 -7.80 1.50 1.65
CA THR A 65 -7.10 0.57 2.53
C THR A 65 -7.57 -0.84 2.27
N LYS A 66 -6.66 -1.80 2.38
CA LYS A 66 -6.94 -3.23 2.22
C LYS A 66 -6.13 -4.01 3.24
N GLU A 67 -6.77 -4.97 3.89
CA GLU A 67 -6.12 -5.91 4.78
C GLU A 67 -6.19 -7.32 4.20
N TYR A 68 -5.06 -8.04 4.23
CA TYR A 68 -4.92 -9.40 3.73
C TYR A 68 -4.34 -10.34 4.78
N ASP A 69 -4.84 -11.57 4.82
CA ASP A 69 -4.13 -12.70 5.40
C ASP A 69 -3.04 -13.16 4.43
N LEU A 70 -1.78 -13.13 4.84
CA LEU A 70 -0.66 -13.57 4.03
C LEU A 70 -0.60 -15.09 3.90
N ARG A 71 -1.20 -15.86 4.82
CA ARG A 71 -1.23 -17.33 4.78
C ARG A 71 0.15 -17.97 4.61
N GLY A 72 1.17 -17.38 5.22
CA GLY A 72 2.57 -17.81 5.13
C GLY A 72 3.30 -17.37 3.85
N CYS A 73 2.67 -16.59 2.97
CA CYS A 73 3.33 -15.98 1.83
C CYS A 73 4.28 -14.84 2.28
N THR A 74 5.34 -14.64 1.50
CA THR A 74 6.24 -13.49 1.63
C THR A 74 6.08 -12.54 0.44
N LEU A 75 6.33 -11.25 0.65
CA LEU A 75 6.36 -10.27 -0.42
C LEU A 75 7.71 -10.33 -1.13
N THR A 76 7.72 -10.28 -2.47
CA THR A 76 8.96 -10.36 -3.25
C THR A 76 9.63 -9.00 -3.46
N GLY A 77 8.89 -7.93 -3.21
CA GLY A 77 9.30 -6.56 -3.52
C GLY A 77 8.98 -6.10 -4.93
N ASN A 78 8.37 -6.95 -5.77
CA ASN A 78 7.87 -6.52 -7.08
C ASN A 78 6.43 -6.00 -6.97
N PHE A 79 6.18 -4.86 -7.60
CA PHE A 79 4.91 -4.15 -7.60
C PHE A 79 4.56 -3.67 -9.01
N VAL A 80 3.27 -3.48 -9.29
CA VAL A 80 2.79 -2.86 -10.52
C VAL A 80 1.80 -1.76 -10.18
N VAL A 81 1.88 -0.65 -10.91
CA VAL A 81 0.85 0.39 -10.96
C VAL A 81 0.33 0.45 -12.40
N GLU A 82 -0.98 0.39 -12.58
CA GLU A 82 -1.62 0.42 -13.90
C GLU A 82 -2.83 1.36 -13.89
N GLY A 83 -3.13 1.97 -15.05
CA GLY A 83 -4.34 2.77 -15.22
C GLY A 83 -4.24 4.19 -14.65
N VAL A 84 -3.03 4.70 -14.38
CA VAL A 84 -2.81 6.10 -14.01
C VAL A 84 -3.21 7.01 -15.17
N VAL A 85 -4.32 7.71 -15.01
CA VAL A 85 -4.72 8.82 -15.88
C VAL A 85 -4.25 10.15 -15.28
N PRO A 86 -3.40 10.92 -15.95
CA PRO A 86 -2.96 12.23 -15.48
C PRO A 86 -4.11 13.23 -15.25
N ASN A 87 -4.04 13.98 -14.16
CA ASN A 87 -4.89 15.10 -13.78
C ASN A 87 -4.30 16.47 -14.17
N GLY A 88 -2.99 16.54 -14.47
CA GLY A 88 -2.31 17.73 -14.96
C GLY A 88 -1.61 18.57 -13.89
N VAL A 89 -1.51 18.09 -12.64
CA VAL A 89 -0.82 18.78 -11.53
C VAL A 89 0.29 17.89 -10.96
N VAL A 90 -0.08 16.83 -10.26
CA VAL A 90 0.83 15.77 -9.79
C VAL A 90 0.10 14.45 -9.97
N ASP A 91 0.75 13.51 -10.65
CA ASP A 91 0.08 12.31 -11.15
C ASP A 91 0.80 11.05 -10.72
N GLY A 92 0.07 10.13 -10.09
CA GLY A 92 0.58 8.80 -9.73
C GLY A 92 -0.08 8.18 -8.51
N LEU A 93 0.29 6.94 -8.23
CA LEU A 93 -0.15 6.18 -7.07
C LEU A 93 0.96 6.12 -6.03
N ALA A 94 0.66 6.58 -4.82
CA ALA A 94 1.48 6.42 -3.62
C ALA A 94 0.94 5.25 -2.80
N PHE A 95 1.83 4.46 -2.21
CA PHE A 95 1.43 3.36 -1.35
C PHE A 95 2.33 3.19 -0.13
N GLY A 96 1.75 2.58 0.90
CA GLY A 96 2.46 2.11 2.06
C GLY A 96 1.91 0.77 2.52
N LEU A 97 2.81 -0.12 2.90
CA LEU A 97 2.51 -1.44 3.41
C LEU A 97 3.03 -1.53 4.84
N MET A 98 2.26 -2.18 5.69
CA MET A 98 2.69 -2.61 7.00
C MET A 98 2.27 -4.06 7.18
N TRP A 99 3.19 -4.91 7.62
CA TRP A 99 2.83 -6.30 7.90
C TRP A 99 3.55 -6.85 9.12
N ARG A 100 2.94 -7.88 9.70
CA ARG A 100 3.58 -8.77 10.65
C ARG A 100 3.70 -10.13 10.00
N ASP A 101 4.92 -10.63 9.84
CA ASP A 101 5.18 -11.91 9.18
C ASP A 101 4.83 -13.11 10.08
N GLY A 102 5.06 -14.33 9.57
CA GLY A 102 4.82 -15.57 10.30
C GLY A 102 5.73 -15.74 11.51
N ASP A 103 6.90 -15.11 11.49
CA ASP A 103 7.90 -15.12 12.57
C ASP A 103 7.69 -13.97 13.57
N GLN A 104 6.58 -13.23 13.42
CA GLN A 104 6.18 -12.10 14.26
C GLN A 104 7.02 -10.83 14.13
N HIS A 105 7.88 -10.71 13.11
CA HIS A 105 8.59 -9.47 12.84
C HIS A 105 7.66 -8.45 12.20
N TYR A 106 7.87 -7.18 12.56
CA TYR A 106 7.14 -6.05 12.00
C TYR A 106 7.93 -5.43 10.87
N HIS A 107 7.21 -5.12 9.81
CA HIS A 107 7.79 -4.57 8.60
C HIS A 107 6.95 -3.40 8.09
N ILE A 108 7.64 -2.41 7.53
CA ILE A 108 7.03 -1.25 6.91
C ILE A 108 7.72 -1.00 5.58
N LEU A 109 6.93 -0.83 4.54
CA LEU A 109 7.39 -0.44 3.22
C LEU A 109 6.59 0.77 2.74
N ARG A 110 7.24 1.68 2.03
CA ARG A 110 6.57 2.78 1.35
C ARG A 110 7.05 2.81 -0.09
N SER A 111 6.30 3.45 -0.97
CA SER A 111 6.78 3.79 -2.31
C SER A 111 7.86 4.89 -2.27
N ASN A 112 8.86 4.79 -1.38
CA ASN A 112 9.93 5.77 -1.18
C ASN A 112 11.34 5.24 -1.49
N ALA A 113 11.47 3.96 -1.88
CA ALA A 113 12.77 3.30 -2.01
C ALA A 113 13.76 4.01 -2.95
N PRO A 114 15.07 3.90 -2.65
CA PRO A 114 16.14 4.71 -3.25
C PRO A 114 16.59 4.26 -4.63
N GLN A 115 16.06 3.17 -5.22
CA GLN A 115 16.62 2.61 -6.45
C GLN A 115 15.59 2.47 -7.59
N PRO A 116 15.74 3.24 -8.69
CA PRO A 116 14.96 3.04 -9.91
C PRO A 116 15.49 1.85 -10.71
N ILE A 117 14.61 0.92 -11.09
CA ILE A 117 14.80 0.17 -12.34
C ILE A 117 14.22 1.02 -13.46
N LYS A 118 14.99 1.14 -14.55
CA LYS A 118 14.85 2.04 -15.72
C LYS A 118 13.38 2.32 -16.17
N THR A 119 12.69 3.26 -15.50
CA THR A 119 11.52 4.06 -15.98
C THR A 119 10.82 4.86 -14.87
N ALA A 120 11.20 4.76 -13.59
CA ALA A 120 10.51 5.50 -12.53
C ALA A 120 10.79 7.03 -12.59
N SER A 121 9.89 7.78 -13.24
CA SER A 121 9.80 9.24 -13.07
C SER A 121 9.12 9.52 -11.73
N PHE A 122 9.88 10.01 -10.75
CA PHE A 122 9.32 10.54 -9.52
C PHE A 122 8.64 11.87 -9.81
N VAL A 123 7.34 11.99 -9.52
CA VAL A 123 6.56 13.20 -9.83
C VAL A 123 6.24 14.03 -8.57
N GLY A 124 6.31 13.44 -7.37
CA GLY A 124 6.10 14.14 -6.10
C GLY A 124 6.10 13.21 -4.86
N ALA A 125 6.02 13.82 -3.67
CA ALA A 125 5.86 13.12 -2.39
C ALA A 125 4.48 13.40 -1.78
N TRP A 126 3.81 12.35 -1.31
CA TRP A 126 2.48 12.44 -0.71
C TRP A 126 2.57 12.50 0.83
N PRO A 127 1.88 13.43 1.50
CA PRO A 127 1.44 14.76 1.03
C PRO A 127 2.21 15.86 1.76
N LEU A 128 2.52 16.94 1.05
CA LEU A 128 2.74 18.25 1.69
C LEU A 128 1.39 18.78 2.22
N GLY A 129 1.25 18.96 3.54
CA GLY A 129 0.10 19.64 4.16
C GLY A 129 -1.07 18.76 4.63
N MET A 130 -0.97 17.42 4.56
CA MET A 130 -1.99 16.54 5.12
C MET A 130 -1.91 16.50 6.64
N ASN A 131 -3.04 16.68 7.29
CA ASN A 131 -3.21 16.54 8.73
C ASN A 131 -4.22 15.41 9.06
N HIS A 132 -4.34 15.08 10.34
CA HIS A 132 -5.22 13.99 10.80
C HIS A 132 -6.68 14.18 10.41
N SER A 133 -7.20 15.42 10.43
CA SER A 133 -8.60 15.71 10.06
C SER A 133 -8.83 15.43 8.58
N THR A 134 -7.95 15.93 7.71
CA THR A 134 -8.03 15.68 6.27
C THR A 134 -7.87 14.19 5.99
N PHE A 135 -6.90 13.52 6.60
CA PHE A 135 -6.71 12.09 6.43
C PHE A 135 -7.94 11.29 6.84
N ALA A 136 -8.52 11.58 8.01
CA ALA A 136 -9.72 10.91 8.51
C ALA A 136 -10.91 11.07 7.55
N SER A 137 -11.08 12.25 6.93
CA SER A 137 -12.15 12.47 5.95
C SER A 137 -11.96 11.67 4.65
N ARG A 138 -10.72 11.34 4.29
CA ARG A 138 -10.37 10.59 3.07
C ARG A 138 -10.26 9.08 3.30
N ALA A 139 -10.08 8.65 4.56
CA ALA A 139 -10.06 7.24 4.98
C ALA A 139 -11.21 6.94 5.98
N PRO A 140 -12.48 7.23 5.65
CA PRO A 140 -13.60 7.08 6.59
C PRO A 140 -13.84 5.63 7.02
N GLN A 141 -13.35 4.65 6.24
CA GLN A 141 -13.41 3.24 6.55
C GLN A 141 -12.55 2.84 7.76
N LEU A 142 -11.55 3.64 8.14
CA LEU A 142 -10.69 3.35 9.28
C LEU A 142 -11.36 3.81 10.56
N THR A 143 -12.08 2.92 11.24
CA THR A 143 -12.88 3.28 12.42
C THR A 143 -12.02 3.38 13.68
N ASP A 144 -11.00 2.53 13.81
CA ASP A 144 -10.05 2.57 14.92
C ASP A 144 -9.02 3.70 14.76
N TRP A 145 -8.86 4.50 15.81
CA TRP A 145 -7.94 5.64 15.77
C TRP A 145 -6.47 5.20 15.65
N CYS A 146 -6.04 4.11 16.30
CA CYS A 146 -4.64 3.66 16.19
C CYS A 146 -4.33 3.13 14.79
N ALA A 147 -5.26 2.38 14.19
CA ALA A 147 -5.14 1.93 12.81
C ALA A 147 -5.03 3.11 11.85
N ARG A 148 -5.84 4.15 12.07
CA ARG A 148 -5.78 5.40 11.31
C ARG A 148 -4.45 6.14 11.46
N GLU A 149 -3.95 6.30 12.70
CA GLU A 149 -2.64 6.90 12.98
C GLU A 149 -1.50 6.14 12.29
N THR A 150 -1.57 4.81 12.34
CA THR A 150 -0.60 3.93 11.69
C THR A 150 -0.64 4.09 10.17
N ALA A 151 -1.83 4.05 9.58
CA ALA A 151 -2.02 4.24 8.15
C ALA A 151 -1.53 5.61 7.67
N PHE A 152 -1.84 6.67 8.43
CA PHE A 152 -1.34 8.02 8.18
C PHE A 152 0.19 8.06 8.20
N ALA A 153 0.82 7.54 9.27
CA ALA A 153 2.27 7.50 9.41
C ALA A 153 2.96 6.69 8.29
N VAL A 154 2.33 5.61 7.84
CA VAL A 154 2.85 4.72 6.79
C VAL A 154 2.76 5.37 5.41
N ILE A 155 1.65 6.02 5.06
CA ILE A 155 1.52 6.62 3.72
C ILE A 155 2.23 7.97 3.60
N CYS A 156 2.43 8.69 4.72
CA CYS A 156 3.18 9.94 4.72
C CYS A 156 4.64 9.73 4.29
N GLY A 157 5.07 10.49 3.29
CA GLY A 157 6.41 10.38 2.69
C GLY A 157 6.53 9.29 1.62
N ALA A 158 5.43 8.63 1.25
CA ALA A 158 5.36 7.80 0.06
C ALA A 158 5.50 8.67 -1.21
N LYS A 159 6.15 8.17 -2.26
CA LYS A 159 6.26 8.88 -3.54
C LYS A 159 5.15 8.42 -4.49
N LEU A 160 4.68 9.33 -5.32
CA LEU A 160 3.72 9.03 -6.37
C LEU A 160 4.47 8.34 -7.53
N LEU A 161 3.99 7.15 -7.90
CA LEU A 161 4.52 6.34 -8.98
C LEU A 161 3.56 6.38 -10.18
N LEU A 162 4.12 6.52 -11.38
CA LEU A 162 3.37 6.43 -12.63
C LEU A 162 2.98 4.97 -12.95
N ASP A 163 2.35 4.76 -14.10
CA ASP A 163 2.16 3.41 -14.64
C ASP A 163 3.51 2.72 -14.88
N GLY A 164 3.63 1.50 -14.36
CA GLY A 164 4.85 0.72 -14.53
C GLY A 164 5.02 -0.44 -13.55
N LYS A 165 6.13 -1.15 -13.74
CA LYS A 165 6.60 -2.20 -12.84
C LYS A 165 7.73 -1.68 -11.98
N TYR A 166 7.68 -1.96 -10.69
CA TYR A 166 8.60 -1.45 -9.69
C TYR A 166 9.18 -2.60 -8.87
N ARG A 167 10.43 -2.42 -8.44
CA ARG A 167 11.05 -3.25 -7.41
C ARG A 167 11.45 -2.36 -6.25
N ILE A 168 11.04 -2.75 -5.06
CA ILE A 168 11.32 -2.06 -3.81
C ILE A 168 11.85 -3.12 -2.85
N ASP A 169 12.98 -2.85 -2.21
CA ASP A 169 13.60 -3.79 -1.30
C ASP A 169 12.68 -4.05 -0.10
N VAL A 170 12.33 -5.32 0.09
CA VAL A 170 11.61 -5.83 1.25
C VAL A 170 12.70 -6.36 2.18
N LEU A 171 12.92 -5.66 3.30
CA LEU A 171 13.88 -6.04 4.34
C LEU A 171 13.33 -7.16 5.22
#